data_AF-A0A269Z3D2-F1
#
_entry.id   AF-A0A269Z3D2-F1
#
_cell.length_a   1.000
_cell.length_b   1.000
_cell.length_c   1.000
_cell.angle_alpha   90.00
_cell.angle_beta   90.00
_cell.angle_gamma   90.00
#
_symmetry.space_group_name_H-M   'P 1'
#
loop_
_entity.id
_entity.type
_entity.pdbx_description
1 polymer ?
#
loop_
_entity_poly.entity_id
_entity_poly.type
_entity_poly.pdbx_seq_one_letter_code
_entity_poly.pdbx_strand_id
1 'polypeptide(L)'
;TWGNANNWASAAQSDGYTVNHTPEKGAILQTSEGSYGHVACVESVSSDGSVTVSEMNYSGGPFVTDTRTISASQAKSYNYIHLS
;
A
#
# COMPACT_ATOMS: atom_id res chain seq x y z
N THR A 1 -11.84 -13.49 4.21
CA THR A 1 -11.29 -12.94 2.94
C THR A 1 -11.25 -11.43 3.05
N TRP A 2 -10.29 -10.74 2.45
CA TRP A 2 -10.11 -9.29 2.66
C TRP A 2 -11.03 -8.39 1.82
N GLY A 3 -11.54 -8.90 0.68
CA GLY A 3 -12.48 -8.16 -0.16
C GLY A 3 -11.81 -7.04 -0.95
N ASN A 4 -12.45 -5.87 -1.01
CA ASN A 4 -11.95 -4.69 -1.72
C ASN A 4 -10.83 -4.00 -0.94
N ALA A 5 -9.93 -3.31 -1.65
CA ALA A 5 -8.77 -2.64 -1.07
C ALA A 5 -9.14 -1.69 0.10
N ASN A 6 -10.28 -1.00 0.04
CA ASN A 6 -10.76 -0.13 1.13
C ASN A 6 -11.01 -0.86 2.47
N ASN A 7 -11.18 -2.19 2.46
CA ASN A 7 -11.41 -3.02 3.65
C ASN A 7 -10.14 -3.77 4.11
N TRP A 8 -9.06 -3.76 3.31
CA TRP A 8 -7.90 -4.60 3.59
C TRP A 8 -7.20 -4.28 4.90
N ALA A 9 -7.09 -3.01 5.30
CA ALA A 9 -6.47 -2.64 6.57
C ALA A 9 -7.21 -3.27 7.76
N SER A 10 -8.53 -3.09 7.83
CA SER A 10 -9.36 -3.66 8.91
C SER A 10 -9.38 -5.19 8.89
N ALA A 11 -9.48 -5.79 7.70
CA ALA A 11 -9.47 -7.25 7.55
C ALA A 11 -8.13 -7.86 7.93
N ALA A 12 -7.01 -7.24 7.52
CA ALA A 12 -5.68 -7.70 7.87
C ALA A 12 -5.43 -7.60 9.38
N GLN A 13 -5.86 -6.51 10.03
CA GLN A 13 -5.82 -6.41 11.50
C GLN A 13 -6.61 -7.54 12.17
N SER A 14 -7.82 -7.84 11.67
CA SER A 14 -8.65 -8.93 12.20
C SER A 14 -8.00 -10.31 12.01
N ASP A 15 -7.23 -10.49 10.94
CA ASP A 15 -6.48 -11.72 10.66
C ASP A 15 -5.13 -11.78 11.40
N GLY A 16 -4.82 -10.77 12.23
CA GLY A 16 -3.65 -10.75 13.11
C GLY A 16 -2.40 -10.12 12.50
N TYR A 17 -2.49 -9.50 11.32
CA TYR A 17 -1.39 -8.77 10.73
C TYR A 17 -1.17 -7.43 11.42
N THR A 18 0.10 -7.00 11.48
CA THR A 18 0.42 -5.65 11.93
C THR A 18 0.01 -4.66 10.84
N VAL A 19 -0.82 -3.68 11.20
CA VAL A 19 -1.21 -2.59 10.31
C VAL A 19 -0.94 -1.26 10.99
N ASN A 20 -0.08 -0.44 10.39
CA ASN A 20 0.32 0.86 10.91
C ASN A 20 0.63 1.84 9.76
N HIS A 21 1.24 2.99 10.07
CA HIS A 21 1.58 4.04 9.09
C HIS A 21 3.09 4.10 8.79
N THR A 22 3.80 2.99 9.03
CA THR A 22 5.24 2.89 8.85
C THR A 22 5.51 2.10 7.57
N PRO A 23 6.08 2.72 6.52
CA PRO A 23 6.44 1.99 5.32
C PRO A 23 7.60 1.03 5.60
N GLU A 24 7.49 -0.17 5.05
CA GLU A 24 8.53 -1.19 5.10
C GLU A 24 8.59 -1.91 3.76
N LYS A 25 9.80 -2.29 3.33
CA LYS A 25 9.98 -3.08 2.11
C LYS A 25 9.22 -4.41 2.24
N GLY A 26 8.40 -4.72 1.26
CA GLY A 26 7.57 -5.93 1.23
C GLY A 26 6.22 -5.78 1.94
N ALA A 27 5.96 -4.65 2.62
CA ALA A 27 4.64 -4.35 3.14
C ALA A 27 3.67 -3.98 1.99
N ILE A 28 2.38 -4.13 2.26
CA ILE A 28 1.33 -3.66 1.35
C ILE A 28 0.85 -2.29 1.80
N LEU A 29 1.09 -1.29 0.96
CA LEU A 29 0.47 0.03 1.07
C LEU A 29 -1.02 -0.10 0.75
N GLN A 30 -1.87 0.47 1.59
CA GLN A 30 -3.31 0.49 1.42
C GLN A 30 -3.87 1.89 1.65
N THR A 31 -4.83 2.26 0.81
CA THR A 31 -5.67 3.45 0.98
C THR A 31 -7.13 3.12 0.70
N SER A 32 -8.03 3.80 1.41
CA SER A 32 -9.48 3.78 1.13
C SER A 32 -9.89 4.77 0.04
N GLU A 33 -8.95 5.54 -0.53
CA GLU A 33 -9.22 6.46 -1.64
C GLU A 33 -9.65 5.70 -2.91
N GLY A 34 -10.67 6.23 -3.59
CA GLY A 34 -11.31 5.59 -4.75
C GLY A 34 -12.42 4.61 -4.36
N SER A 35 -13.30 4.27 -5.31
CA SER A 35 -14.51 3.47 -5.03
C SER A 35 -14.25 2.09 -4.43
N TYR A 36 -13.09 1.50 -4.73
CA TYR A 36 -12.67 0.20 -4.20
C TYR A 36 -11.49 0.28 -3.22
N GLY A 37 -10.98 1.48 -2.93
CA GLY A 37 -9.65 1.66 -2.36
C GLY A 37 -8.54 1.37 -3.36
N HIS A 38 -7.31 1.43 -2.90
CA HIS A 38 -6.13 1.08 -3.69
C HIS A 38 -5.07 0.38 -2.83
N VAL A 39 -4.34 -0.55 -3.43
CA VAL A 39 -3.22 -1.26 -2.80
C VAL A 39 -2.00 -1.30 -3.72
N ALA A 40 -0.82 -1.18 -3.13
CA ALA A 40 0.45 -1.27 -3.82
C ALA A 40 1.47 -2.05 -2.96
N CYS A 41 2.44 -2.71 -3.58
CA CYS A 41 3.53 -3.38 -2.88
C CYS A 41 4.69 -2.41 -2.68
N VAL A 42 5.25 -2.34 -1.47
CA VAL A 42 6.43 -1.49 -1.20
C VAL A 42 7.69 -2.18 -1.67
N GLU A 43 8.33 -1.62 -2.70
CA GLU A 43 9.57 -2.12 -3.29
C GLU A 43 10.81 -1.63 -2.51
N SER A 44 10.76 -0.38 -2.05
CA SER A 44 11.84 0.21 -1.25
C SER A 44 11.37 1.42 -0.44
N VAL A 45 12.08 1.69 0.65
CA VAL A 45 11.96 2.91 1.46
C VAL A 45 13.31 3.61 1.45
N SER A 46 13.35 4.82 0.93
CA SER A 46 14.55 5.66 0.87
C SER A 46 14.88 6.26 2.23
N SER A 47 16.12 6.70 2.41
CA SER A 47 16.59 7.33 3.66
C SER A 47 15.89 8.66 3.98
N ASP A 48 15.37 9.36 2.97
CA ASP A 48 14.55 10.56 3.12
C ASP A 48 13.09 10.28 3.49
N GLY A 49 12.71 9.00 3.59
CA GLY A 49 11.37 8.53 3.88
C GLY A 49 10.45 8.42 2.66
N SER A 50 10.93 8.71 1.45
CA SER A 50 10.18 8.43 0.22
C SER A 50 10.05 6.92 -0.01
N VAL A 51 8.95 6.51 -0.64
CA VAL A 51 8.59 5.10 -0.79
C VAL A 51 8.39 4.79 -2.26
N THR A 52 9.09 3.79 -2.77
CA THR A 52 8.84 3.26 -4.11
C THR A 52 7.88 2.10 -4.00
N VAL A 53 6.79 2.15 -4.75
CA VAL A 53 5.78 1.10 -4.78
C VAL A 53 5.59 0.56 -6.19
N SER A 54 5.29 -0.72 -6.31
CA SER A 54 4.76 -1.34 -7.51
C SER A 54 3.26 -1.54 -7.34
N GLU A 55 2.49 -1.17 -8.36
CA GLU A 55 1.03 -1.26 -8.36
C GLU A 55 0.54 -1.73 -9.71
N MET A 56 -0.61 -2.41 -9.73
CA MET A 56 -1.26 -2.81 -10.98
C MET A 56 -2.48 -1.94 -11.21
N ASN A 57 -2.65 -1.50 -12.46
CA ASN A 57 -3.83 -0.79 -12.96
C ASN A 57 -4.01 0.66 -12.49
N TYR A 58 -2.95 1.34 -12.02
CA TYR A 58 -3.05 2.76 -11.65
C TYR A 58 -3.06 3.69 -12.87
N SER A 59 -2.19 3.47 -13.87
CA SER A 59 -2.02 4.41 -15.00
C SER A 59 -2.38 3.84 -16.38
N GLY A 60 -2.43 2.51 -16.55
CA GLY A 60 -2.48 1.88 -17.89
C GLY A 60 -3.63 0.91 -18.18
N GLY A 61 -4.58 0.72 -17.26
CA GLY A 61 -5.64 -0.30 -17.42
C GLY A 61 -5.21 -1.70 -16.95
N PRO A 62 -6.01 -2.74 -17.24
CA PRO A 62 -5.80 -4.08 -16.69
C PRO A 62 -4.44 -4.67 -17.08
N PHE A 63 -3.75 -5.26 -16.10
CA PHE A 63 -2.44 -5.94 -16.22
C PHE A 63 -1.23 -5.02 -16.45
N VAL A 64 -1.40 -3.70 -16.32
CA VAL A 64 -0.25 -2.78 -16.37
C VAL A 64 0.32 -2.62 -14.97
N THR A 65 1.54 -3.09 -14.79
CA THR A 65 2.35 -2.80 -13.60
C THR A 65 3.03 -1.45 -13.77
N ASP A 66 2.68 -0.51 -12.91
CA ASP A 66 3.36 0.78 -12.79
C ASP A 66 4.21 0.79 -11.52
N THR A 67 5.25 1.61 -11.53
CA THR A 67 6.04 1.91 -10.34
C THR A 67 6.03 3.41 -10.14
N ARG A 68 5.79 3.87 -8.92
CA ARG A 68 5.92 5.29 -8.58
C ARG A 68 6.61 5.49 -7.25
N THR A 69 7.19 6.66 -7.11
CA THR A 69 7.75 7.14 -5.84
C THR A 69 6.75 8.07 -5.17
N ILE A 70 6.43 7.74 -3.92
CA ILE A 70 5.56 8.49 -3.03
C ILE A 70 6.45 9.32 -2.11
N SER A 71 6.16 10.62 -1.99
CA SER A 71 6.89 11.50 -1.07
C SER A 71 6.74 11.05 0.39
N ALA A 72 7.71 11.37 1.23
CA ALA A 72 7.67 10.99 2.65
C ALA A 72 6.45 11.53 3.41
N SER A 73 5.96 12.71 3.04
CA SER A 73 4.74 13.30 3.63
C SER A 73 3.50 12.51 3.24
N GLN A 74 3.39 12.12 1.98
CA GLN A 74 2.26 11.33 1.48
C GLN A 74 2.33 9.88 1.95
N ALA A 75 3.53 9.29 2.07
CA ALA A 75 3.68 7.93 2.59
C ALA A 75 3.04 7.76 3.98
N LYS A 76 3.15 8.78 4.84
CA LYS A 76 2.58 8.77 6.18
C LYS A 76 1.06 8.80 6.24
N SER A 77 0.36 9.12 5.15
CA SER A 77 -1.11 9.10 5.12
C SER A 77 -1.69 7.74 4.75
N TYR A 78 -0.86 6.75 4.45
CA TYR A 78 -1.31 5.42 4.05
C TYR A 78 -1.18 4.39 5.17
N ASN A 79 -1.99 3.34 5.09
CA ASN A 79 -1.83 2.16 5.90
C ASN A 79 -0.80 1.24 5.26
N TYR A 80 -0.01 0.56 6.08
CA TYR A 80 0.92 -0.48 5.69
C TYR A 80 0.59 -1.76 6.43
N ILE A 81 0.27 -2.80 5.65
CA ILE A 81 0.02 -4.15 6.14
C ILE A 81 1.34 -4.91 6.05
N HIS A 82 1.88 -5.30 7.21
CA HIS A 82 3.16 -5.98 7.33
C HIS A 82 2.97 -7.49 7.28
N LEU A 83 3.67 -8.17 6.38
CA LEU A 83 3.48 -9.60 6.09
C LEU A 83 4.36 -10.52 6.95
N SER A 84 5.16 -9.95 7.87
CA SER A 84 6.10 -10.65 8.76
C SER A 84 6.02 -10.13 10.19
#